data_AF-A0AB36CM99-F1
#
_entry.id   AF-A0AB36CM99-F1
#
_cell.length_a   1.000
_cell.length_b   1.000
_cell.length_c   1.000
_cell.angle_alpha   90.00
_cell.angle_beta   90.00
_cell.angle_gamma   90.00
#
_symmetry.space_group_name_H-M   'P 1'
#
loop_
_entity.id
_entity.type
_entity.pdbx_description
1 polymer ?
#
loop_
_entity_poly.entity_id
_entity_poly.type
_entity_poly.pdbx_seq_one_letter_code
_entity_poly.pdbx_strand_id
1 'polypeptide(L)' 'MAAMKPRTTGGPMEAVIESRKIVMRIPSDGGGRIVVEMTKEEAAELGELLTQVAQ' A
#
# COMPACT_ATOMS: atom_id res chain seq x y z
N MET A 1 -10.22 13.88 -29.52
CA MET A 1 -9.46 12.88 -28.72
C MET A 1 -9.47 13.34 -27.27
N ALA A 2 -10.03 12.56 -26.36
CA ALA A 2 -9.88 12.83 -24.94
C ALA A 2 -8.49 12.33 -24.51
N ALA A 3 -7.60 13.25 -24.13
CA ALA A 3 -6.35 12.89 -23.48
C ALA A 3 -6.69 12.32 -22.10
N MET A 4 -6.79 10.99 -22.00
CA MET A 4 -6.84 10.34 -20.69
C MET A 4 -5.51 10.62 -20.01
N LYS A 5 -5.55 11.38 -18.90
CA LYS A 5 -4.39 11.58 -18.02
C LYS A 5 -3.74 10.20 -17.78
N PRO A 6 -2.41 10.04 -17.92
CA PRO A 6 -1.78 8.76 -17.64
C PRO A 6 -2.23 8.31 -16.25
N ARG A 7 -2.92 7.17 -16.17
CA ARG A 7 -3.28 6.57 -14.89
C ARG A 7 -1.95 6.08 -14.30
N THR A 8 -1.23 6.94 -13.59
CA THR A 8 0.03 6.60 -12.91
C THR A 8 -0.30 5.72 -11.70
N THR A 9 -0.64 4.47 -11.96
CA THR A 9 -0.98 3.48 -10.93
C THR A 9 0.26 2.70 -10.46
N GLY A 10 1.39 2.85 -11.15
CA GLY A 10 2.65 2.12 -10.88
C GLY A 10 3.65 2.83 -9.97
N GLY A 11 3.22 3.75 -9.09
CA GLY A 11 4.12 4.32 -8.08
C GLY A 11 4.55 3.25 -7.05
N PRO A 12 5.65 3.41 -6.31
CA PRO A 12 6.13 2.42 -5.33
C PRO A 12 5.07 2.11 -4.25
N MET A 13 5.25 1.05 -3.47
CA MET A 13 4.43 0.84 -2.26
C MET A 13 4.62 2.01 -1.29
N GLU A 14 3.55 2.38 -0.57
CA GLU A 14 3.56 3.49 0.38
C GLU A 14 2.88 3.05 1.69
N ALA A 15 3.37 3.54 2.83
CA ALA A 15 2.72 3.40 4.13
C ALA A 15 2.78 4.74 4.89
N VAL A 16 1.63 5.24 5.35
CA VAL A 16 1.50 6.55 6.04
C VAL A 16 0.56 6.46 7.22
N ILE A 17 0.67 7.38 8.18
CA ILE A 17 -0.28 7.49 9.30
C ILE A 17 -1.36 8.51 8.94
N GLU A 18 -2.62 8.06 8.88
CA GLU A 18 -3.78 8.92 8.63
C GLU A 18 -4.82 8.66 9.73
N SER A 19 -5.25 9.73 10.41
CA SER A 19 -6.33 9.66 11.42
C SER A 19 -6.15 8.58 12.50
N ARG A 20 -4.89 8.33 12.92
CA ARG A 20 -4.43 7.34 13.92
C ARG A 20 -4.31 5.88 13.43
N LYS A 21 -4.64 5.59 12.18
CA LYS A 21 -4.36 4.29 11.55
C LYS A 21 -3.18 4.37 10.61
N ILE A 22 -2.57 3.23 10.33
CA ILE A 22 -1.60 3.11 9.23
C ILE A 22 -2.39 2.77 7.97
N VAL A 23 -2.13 3.51 6.89
CA VAL A 23 -2.70 3.30 5.56
C VAL A 23 -1.56 2.86 4.64
N MET A 24 -1.64 1.64 4.16
CA MET A 24 -0.70 1.09 3.17
C MET A 24 -1.34 1.05 1.79
N ARG A 25 -0.60 1.48 0.76
CA ARG A 25 -1.04 1.50 -0.64
C ARG A 25 -0.11 0.64 -1.49
N ILE A 26 -0.61 -0.46 -2.04
CA ILE A 26 0.13 -1.42 -2.87
C ILE A 26 -0.31 -1.28 -4.34
N PRO A 27 0.60 -1.13 -5.31
CA PRO A 27 0.28 -1.19 -6.74
C PRO A 27 -0.32 -2.56 -7.11
N SER A 28 -1.39 -2.56 -7.90
CA SER A 28 -2.01 -3.80 -8.39
C SER A 28 -1.67 -4.02 -9.87
N ASP A 29 -1.41 -5.28 -10.24
CA ASP A 29 -1.17 -5.71 -11.63
C ASP A 29 -2.37 -5.44 -12.55
N GLY A 30 -3.59 -5.42 -11.99
CA GLY A 30 -4.82 -5.08 -12.71
C GLY A 30 -5.05 -3.57 -12.93
N GLY A 31 -4.09 -2.75 -12.50
CA GLY A 31 -4.23 -1.30 -12.42
C GLY A 31 -4.88 -0.85 -11.11
N GLY A 32 -4.58 0.39 -10.72
CA GLY A 32 -5.02 0.96 -9.44
C GLY A 32 -4.10 0.61 -8.28
N ARG A 33 -4.58 0.81 -7.06
CA ARG A 33 -3.87 0.53 -5.82
C ARG A 33 -4.79 -0.19 -4.85
N ILE A 34 -4.29 -1.24 -4.22
CA ILE A 34 -4.92 -1.86 -3.07
C ILE A 34 -4.58 -0.99 -1.87
N VAL A 35 -5.60 -0.59 -1.11
CA VAL A 35 -5.46 0.23 0.09
C VAL A 35 -5.85 -0.61 1.28
N VAL A 36 -4.96 -0.70 2.27
CA VAL A 36 -5.18 -1.44 3.51
C VAL A 36 -5.04 -0.46 4.67
N GLU A 37 -6.03 -0.45 5.56
CA GLU A 37 -5.96 0.26 6.83
C GLU A 37 -5.72 -0.73 7.96
N MET A 38 -4.85 -0.37 8.89
CA MET A 38 -4.47 -1.22 10.01
C MET A 38 -4.18 -0.40 11.27
N THR A 39 -4.32 -1.03 12.43
CA THR A 39 -3.79 -0.49 13.68
C THR A 39 -2.25 -0.57 13.71
N LYS A 40 -1.64 -0.03 14.76
CA LYS A 40 -0.17 -0.12 14.93
C LYS A 40 0.26 -1.56 15.22
N GLU A 41 -0.56 -2.29 15.97
CA GLU A 41 -0.31 -3.67 16.38
C GLU A 41 -0.35 -4.60 15.16
N GLU A 42 -1.41 -4.49 14.34
CA GLU A 42 -1.56 -5.24 13.09
C GLU A 42 -0.42 -4.95 12.10
N ALA A 43 0.02 -3.70 12.01
CA ALA A 43 1.15 -3.32 11.15
C ALA A 43 2.49 -3.93 11.61
N ALA A 44 2.71 -3.99 12.93
CA ALA A 44 3.92 -4.57 13.49
C ALA A 44 3.98 -6.08 13.22
N GLU A 45 2.89 -6.79 13.46
CA GLU A 45 2.77 -8.23 13.17
C GLU A 45 3.00 -8.52 11.67
N LEU A 46 2.36 -7.74 10.78
CA LEU A 46 2.59 -7.87 9.34
C LEU A 46 4.07 -7.65 8.97
N GLY A 47 4.72 -6.64 9.56
CA GLY A 47 6.13 -6.34 9.32
C GLY A 47 7.07 -7.48 9.74
N GLU A 48 6.79 -8.13 10.87
CA GLU A 48 7.53 -9.29 11.35
C GLU A 48 7.37 -10.48 10.40
N LEU A 49 6.13 -10.82 10.02
CA LEU A 49 5.84 -11.91 9.09
C LEU A 49 6.52 -11.70 7.73
N LEU A 50 6.45 -10.49 7.18
CA LEU A 50 7.10 -10.14 5.91
C LEU A 50 8.62 -10.22 6.01
N THR A 51 9.21 -9.74 7.11
CA THR A 51 10.65 -9.82 7.32
C THR A 51 11.12 -11.27 7.43
N GLN A 52 10.35 -12.12 8.11
CA GLN A 52 10.66 -13.54 8.29
C GLN A 52 10.74 -14.30 6.96
N VAL A 53 9.87 -13.98 6.00
CA VAL A 53 9.85 -14.67 4.69
C VAL A 53 10.74 -14.02 3.64
N ALA A 54 11.19 -12.78 3.86
CA ALA A 54 12.06 -12.05 2.94
C ALA A 54 13.56 -12.31 3.16
N GLN A 55 13.94 -12.99 4.25
CA GLN A 55 15.30 -13.46 4.55
C GLN A 55 15.58 -14.81 3.88
#